data_AF-A0ABD1CF61-F1
#
_entry.id   AF-A0ABD1CF61-F1
#
_cell.length_a   1.000
_cell.length_b   1.000
_cell.length_c   1.000
_cell.angle_alpha   90.00
_cell.angle_beta   90.00
_cell.angle_gamma   90.00
#
_symmetry.space_group_name_H-M   'P 1'
#
loop_
_entity.id
_entity.type
_entity.pdbx_description
1 polymer ?
#
loop_
_entity_poly.entity_id
_entity_poly.type
_entity_poly.pdbx_seq_one_letter_code
_entity_poly.pdbx_strand_id
1 'polypeptide(L)'
;PVLAGDPMQLGPIVMRHVPCRPLSSPPGDTLLYKLDKNRFPDTAGFNPRLVTKLRYNYRSLPCILDLYSDLFYDSSLIACVPAEDSQESAFLNQVIDTLPIKPSQTPPYAFIFCGVNGVNKQSPDSPSWFNPAETKSVFNLLLKLYKKGVRSEDIGVITPYQAQVKQLLNFLDESGYGGSSGLQKLKIGSVEEFQGQEREVIIISTVRTSKSMLSSDLQHALGFVASPKRLNVAISRAKSLLVIFGNPHLLSADKKWLELLFKAINNGTSCGCELPDHLALLAREQALLNGGGDEPAQDEEGKE
;
A
#
# COMPACT_ATOMS: atom_id res chain seq x y z
N PRO A 1 -31.16 6.80 -14.50
CA PRO A 1 -30.49 6.45 -13.23
C PRO A 1 -28.99 6.63 -13.40
N VAL A 2 -28.29 7.28 -12.45
CA VAL A 2 -26.83 7.42 -12.48
C VAL A 2 -26.24 6.42 -11.49
N LEU A 3 -25.29 5.61 -11.93
CA LEU A 3 -24.56 4.65 -11.08
C LEU A 3 -23.13 5.16 -10.91
N ALA A 4 -22.65 5.20 -9.67
CA ALA A 4 -21.27 5.53 -9.37
C ALA A 4 -20.55 4.29 -8.82
N GLY A 5 -19.31 4.07 -9.24
CA GLY A 5 -18.51 2.95 -8.81
C GLY A 5 -17.13 2.96 -9.48
N ASP A 6 -16.27 2.05 -9.03
CA ASP A 6 -14.93 1.90 -9.57
C ASP A 6 -14.64 0.42 -9.85
N PRO A 7 -14.51 0.01 -11.13
CA PRO A 7 -14.27 -1.38 -11.48
C PRO A 7 -12.89 -1.89 -11.02
N MET A 8 -11.94 -0.99 -10.70
CA MET A 8 -10.61 -1.33 -10.19
C MET A 8 -10.57 -1.46 -8.67
N GLN A 9 -11.66 -1.17 -7.97
CA GLN A 9 -11.82 -1.39 -6.53
C GLN A 9 -12.73 -2.59 -6.23
N LEU A 10 -12.98 -2.83 -4.94
CA LEU A 10 -13.80 -3.93 -4.47
C LEU A 10 -15.19 -3.93 -5.11
N GLY A 11 -15.52 -5.05 -5.76
CA GLY A 11 -16.87 -5.35 -6.22
C GLY A 11 -17.71 -6.01 -5.11
N PRO A 12 -18.98 -6.34 -5.40
CA PRO A 12 -19.84 -7.03 -4.45
C PRO A 12 -19.24 -8.41 -4.06
N ILE A 13 -19.30 -8.73 -2.77
CA ILE A 13 -18.89 -10.05 -2.29
C ILE A 13 -19.99 -11.05 -2.64
N VAL A 14 -19.69 -11.99 -3.55
CA VAL A 14 -20.61 -13.07 -3.91
C VAL A 14 -20.12 -14.36 -3.27
N MET A 15 -20.75 -14.74 -2.17
CA MET A 15 -20.55 -16.06 -1.57
C MET A 15 -21.48 -17.06 -2.24
N ARG A 16 -20.91 -18.10 -2.89
CA ARG A 16 -21.69 -19.20 -3.46
C ARG A 16 -21.38 -20.49 -2.71
N HIS A 17 -22.42 -21.08 -2.12
CA HIS A 17 -22.34 -22.34 -1.38
C HIS A 17 -22.52 -23.60 -2.25
N VAL A 18 -22.66 -23.46 -3.58
CA VAL A 18 -22.89 -24.60 -4.50
C VAL A 18 -21.91 -24.54 -5.68
N PRO A 19 -21.23 -25.64 -6.04
CA PRO A 19 -20.38 -25.71 -7.23
C PRO A 19 -21.26 -25.80 -8.48
N CYS A 20 -21.55 -24.66 -9.11
CA CYS A 20 -22.14 -24.61 -10.44
C CYS A 20 -21.12 -24.06 -11.44
N ARG A 21 -21.30 -24.42 -12.73
CA ARG A 21 -20.44 -23.98 -13.84
C ARG A 21 -20.10 -22.48 -13.71
N PRO A 22 -18.84 -22.09 -13.99
CA PRO A 22 -18.44 -20.68 -13.93
C PRO A 22 -19.43 -19.86 -14.75
N LEU A 23 -19.96 -18.78 -14.18
CA LEU A 23 -20.65 -17.80 -15.00
C LEU A 23 -19.67 -17.37 -16.09
N SER A 24 -20.14 -17.18 -17.31
CA SER A 24 -19.33 -16.68 -18.43
C SER A 24 -18.72 -15.29 -18.14
N SER A 25 -19.17 -14.60 -17.09
CA SER A 25 -18.62 -13.34 -16.56
C SER A 25 -18.83 -13.26 -15.04
N PRO A 26 -17.80 -12.90 -14.25
CA PRO A 26 -17.96 -12.76 -12.80
C PRO A 26 -18.99 -11.67 -12.47
N PRO A 27 -19.81 -11.86 -11.40
CA PRO A 27 -20.77 -10.84 -10.96
C PRO A 27 -20.03 -9.57 -10.54
N GLY A 28 -20.19 -8.50 -11.32
CA GLY A 28 -19.40 -7.27 -11.25
C GLY A 28 -18.97 -6.78 -12.63
N ASP A 29 -18.77 -7.70 -13.58
CA ASP A 29 -18.55 -7.42 -15.00
C ASP A 29 -19.88 -7.12 -15.68
N THR A 30 -20.51 -6.03 -15.26
CA THR A 30 -21.70 -5.51 -15.92
C THR A 30 -21.31 -5.13 -17.36
N LEU A 31 -22.19 -5.34 -18.34
CA LEU A 31 -21.98 -4.92 -19.74
C LEU A 31 -21.50 -3.46 -19.89
N LEU A 32 -21.80 -2.61 -18.90
CA LEU A 32 -21.34 -1.22 -18.75
C LEU A 32 -19.80 -1.07 -18.68
N TYR A 33 -19.09 -2.01 -18.05
CA TYR A 33 -17.64 -1.93 -17.82
C TYR A 33 -16.81 -2.77 -18.79
N LYS A 34 -17.42 -3.25 -19.90
CA LYS A 34 -16.65 -3.97 -20.93
C LYS A 34 -15.60 -3.04 -21.53
N LEU A 35 -14.34 -3.42 -21.35
CA LEU A 35 -13.18 -2.74 -21.90
C LEU A 35 -13.02 -3.08 -23.38
N ASP A 36 -13.02 -2.06 -24.22
CA ASP A 36 -12.69 -2.14 -25.65
C ASP A 36 -11.62 -1.09 -25.97
N LYS A 37 -10.36 -1.43 -25.65
CA LYS A 37 -9.20 -0.53 -25.84
C LYS A 37 -8.95 -0.20 -27.31
N ASN A 38 -9.36 -1.07 -28.24
CA ASN A 38 -9.21 -0.84 -29.68
C ASN A 38 -10.17 0.23 -30.18
N ARG A 39 -11.41 0.21 -29.67
CA ARG A 39 -12.45 1.16 -30.08
C ARG A 39 -12.40 2.48 -29.33
N PHE A 40 -11.94 2.48 -28.09
CA PHE A 40 -11.92 3.65 -27.21
C PHE A 40 -10.55 3.86 -26.54
N PRO A 41 -9.48 4.16 -27.31
CA PRO A 41 -8.15 4.33 -26.74
C PRO A 41 -8.08 5.52 -25.76
N ASP A 42 -8.74 6.62 -26.08
CA ASP A 42 -8.68 7.89 -25.31
C ASP A 42 -9.35 7.82 -23.93
N THR A 43 -10.23 6.84 -23.73
CA THR A 43 -10.98 6.65 -22.47
C THR A 43 -10.60 5.34 -21.78
N ALA A 44 -9.36 4.88 -21.99
CA ALA A 44 -8.82 3.65 -21.42
C ALA A 44 -9.68 2.40 -21.71
N GLY A 45 -10.39 2.39 -22.84
CA GLY A 45 -11.26 1.30 -23.28
C GLY A 45 -12.72 1.40 -22.84
N PHE A 46 -13.13 2.45 -22.12
CA PHE A 46 -14.53 2.62 -21.73
C PHE A 46 -15.33 3.43 -22.75
N ASN A 47 -16.58 3.05 -23.01
CA ASN A 47 -17.45 3.82 -23.90
C ASN A 47 -17.80 5.17 -23.24
N PRO A 48 -17.39 6.34 -23.79
CA PRO A 48 -17.62 7.65 -23.18
C PRO A 48 -19.10 8.02 -23.05
N ARG A 49 -19.98 7.39 -23.83
CA ARG A 49 -21.43 7.59 -23.74
C ARG A 49 -22.06 6.86 -22.56
N LEU A 50 -21.36 5.87 -22.00
CA LEU A 50 -21.84 5.02 -20.90
C LEU A 50 -21.10 5.28 -19.60
N VAL A 51 -19.81 5.63 -19.68
CA VAL A 51 -18.93 5.77 -18.52
C VAL A 51 -18.15 7.07 -18.63
N THR A 52 -18.19 7.87 -17.57
CA THR A 52 -17.37 9.07 -17.42
C THR A 52 -16.34 8.81 -16.32
N LYS A 53 -15.05 8.87 -16.68
CA LYS A 53 -13.94 8.71 -15.72
C LYS A 53 -13.63 10.05 -15.05
N LEU A 54 -13.72 10.10 -13.72
CA LEU A 54 -13.25 11.22 -12.94
C LEU A 54 -11.75 11.08 -12.71
N ARG A 55 -10.97 12.08 -13.15
CA ARG A 55 -9.50 12.02 -13.13
C ARG A 55 -8.86 12.81 -11.98
N TYR A 56 -9.54 13.86 -11.52
CA TYR A 56 -9.03 14.76 -10.50
C TYR A 56 -9.20 14.14 -9.10
N ASN A 57 -8.09 13.99 -8.39
CA ASN A 57 -8.03 13.45 -7.04
C ASN A 57 -7.71 14.57 -6.04
N TYR A 58 -8.53 14.69 -5.01
CA TYR A 58 -8.44 15.73 -3.97
C TYR A 58 -8.08 15.14 -2.59
N ARG A 59 -7.66 13.88 -2.54
CA ARG A 59 -7.43 13.16 -1.28
C ARG A 59 -5.97 13.16 -0.86
N SER A 60 -5.13 12.68 -1.76
CA SER A 60 -3.78 12.21 -1.42
C SER A 60 -2.72 13.15 -1.94
N LEU A 61 -1.59 13.21 -1.24
CA LEU A 61 -0.37 13.82 -1.78
C LEU A 61 0.00 13.20 -3.15
N PRO A 62 0.59 13.98 -4.07
CA PRO A 62 0.92 13.52 -5.42
C PRO A 62 1.70 12.21 -5.43
N CYS A 63 2.73 12.06 -4.59
CA CYS A 63 3.54 10.86 -4.51
C CYS A 63 2.77 9.58 -4.10
N ILE A 64 1.71 9.69 -3.29
CA ILE A 64 0.82 8.56 -2.99
C ILE A 64 -0.13 8.32 -4.16
N LEU A 65 -0.69 9.38 -4.75
CA LEU A 65 -1.56 9.27 -5.92
C LEU A 65 -0.87 8.56 -7.07
N ASP A 66 0.35 8.98 -7.40
CA ASP A 66 1.16 8.44 -8.50
C ASP A 66 1.38 6.95 -8.32
N LEU A 67 1.58 6.48 -7.08
CA LEU A 67 1.72 5.05 -6.78
C LEU A 67 0.51 4.25 -7.28
N TYR A 68 -0.71 4.61 -6.89
CA TYR A 68 -1.88 3.83 -7.29
C TYR A 68 -2.42 4.19 -8.69
N SER A 69 -2.20 5.42 -9.15
CA SER A 69 -2.49 5.86 -10.52
C SER A 69 -1.72 5.00 -11.54
N ASP A 70 -0.43 4.79 -11.30
CA ASP A 70 0.43 3.98 -12.17
C ASP A 70 0.06 2.49 -12.09
N LEU A 71 -0.19 1.99 -10.88
CA LEU A 71 -0.49 0.57 -10.69
C LEU A 71 -1.85 0.17 -11.27
N PHE A 72 -2.88 1.04 -11.23
CA PHE A 72 -4.26 0.63 -11.49
C PHE A 72 -5.02 1.47 -12.52
N TYR A 73 -4.55 2.66 -12.85
CA TYR A 73 -5.30 3.61 -13.67
C TYR A 73 -4.49 4.17 -14.85
N ASP A 74 -3.46 3.47 -15.32
CA ASP A 74 -2.64 3.85 -16.47
C ASP A 74 -2.11 5.30 -16.35
N SER A 75 -1.69 5.70 -15.15
CA SER A 75 -1.15 7.04 -14.84
C SER A 75 -2.08 8.20 -15.19
N SER A 76 -3.39 7.95 -15.27
CA SER A 76 -4.35 8.95 -15.78
C SER A 76 -4.95 9.86 -14.70
N LEU A 77 -4.76 9.58 -13.41
CA LEU A 77 -5.27 10.41 -12.32
C LEU A 77 -4.39 11.65 -12.13
N ILE A 78 -4.99 12.76 -11.68
CA ILE A 78 -4.35 14.06 -11.54
C ILE A 78 -4.50 14.53 -10.10
N ALA A 79 -3.38 14.80 -9.42
CA ALA A 79 -3.38 15.33 -8.06
C ALA A 79 -3.84 16.78 -8.06
N CYS A 80 -4.81 17.10 -7.22
CA CYS A 80 -5.24 18.48 -6.96
C CYS A 80 -4.70 19.01 -5.64
N VAL A 81 -4.11 18.14 -4.81
CA VAL A 81 -3.45 18.52 -3.55
C VAL A 81 -2.03 18.99 -3.88
N PRO A 82 -1.64 20.21 -3.50
CA PRO A 82 -0.26 20.69 -3.66
C PRO A 82 0.74 19.84 -2.87
N ALA A 83 1.95 19.65 -3.42
CA ALA A 83 2.99 18.84 -2.78
C ALA A 83 3.60 19.50 -1.53
N GLU A 84 3.72 20.83 -1.52
CA GLU A 84 4.46 21.58 -0.47
C GLU A 84 3.53 22.44 0.39
N ASP A 85 2.45 22.99 -0.18
CA ASP A 85 1.53 23.92 0.49
C ASP A 85 0.14 23.32 0.74
N SER A 86 0.09 22.12 1.30
CA SER A 86 -1.16 21.44 1.66
C SER A 86 -1.20 21.06 3.13
N GLN A 87 -2.42 20.84 3.66
CA GLN A 87 -2.61 20.32 5.02
C GLN A 87 -1.94 18.96 5.16
N GLU A 88 -1.98 18.15 4.10
CA GLU A 88 -1.38 16.84 4.02
C GLU A 88 0.15 16.90 4.08
N SER A 89 0.76 17.86 3.37
CA SER A 89 2.21 18.08 3.40
C SER A 89 2.67 18.59 4.76
N ALA A 90 1.92 19.51 5.37
CA ALA A 90 2.18 19.98 6.73
C ALA A 90 2.09 18.84 7.76
N PHE A 91 1.09 17.96 7.62
CA PHE A 91 0.95 16.77 8.46
C PHE A 91 2.15 15.82 8.29
N LEU A 92 2.56 15.55 7.04
CA LEU A 92 3.72 14.70 6.76
C LEU A 92 4.99 15.26 7.41
N ASN A 93 5.22 16.58 7.30
CA ASN A 93 6.37 17.25 7.91
C ASN A 93 6.38 17.15 9.44
N GLN A 94 5.22 17.16 10.10
CA GLN A 94 5.12 16.96 11.55
C GLN A 94 5.63 15.58 11.99
N VAL A 95 5.38 14.54 11.18
CA VAL A 95 5.65 13.14 11.53
C VAL A 95 6.93 12.59 10.91
N ILE A 96 7.63 13.35 10.07
CA ILE A 96 8.77 12.87 9.28
C ILE A 96 9.88 12.23 10.12
N ASP A 97 10.16 12.77 11.31
CA ASP A 97 11.19 12.24 12.22
C ASP A 97 10.82 10.86 12.82
N THR A 98 9.54 10.48 12.76
CA THR A 98 9.06 9.20 13.31
C THR A 98 9.34 8.04 12.37
N LEU A 99 9.58 8.35 11.10
CA LEU A 99 9.67 7.39 10.02
C LEU A 99 10.91 6.49 10.20
N PRO A 100 10.84 5.24 9.73
CA PRO A 100 11.95 4.30 9.85
C PRO A 100 13.12 4.61 8.91
N ILE A 101 12.95 5.57 8.00
CA ILE A 101 13.97 6.07 7.08
C ILE A 101 14.35 7.51 7.43
N LYS A 102 15.63 7.83 7.28
CA LYS A 102 16.11 9.22 7.24
C LYS A 102 16.25 9.59 5.77
N PRO A 103 15.44 10.53 5.25
CA PRO A 103 15.45 10.85 3.83
C PRO A 103 16.80 11.39 3.38
N SER A 104 17.31 10.89 2.24
CA SER A 104 18.62 11.26 1.70
C SER A 104 18.56 12.42 0.70
N GLN A 105 17.42 12.71 0.07
CA GLN A 105 17.20 13.85 -0.85
C GLN A 105 15.78 13.81 -1.45
N THR A 106 14.97 14.85 -1.18
CA THR A 106 13.65 15.22 -1.79
C THR A 106 13.30 14.57 -3.14
N PRO A 107 12.02 14.26 -3.46
CA PRO A 107 10.78 14.94 -3.02
C PRO A 107 9.88 14.05 -2.12
N PRO A 108 8.70 14.51 -1.64
CA PRO A 108 8.16 14.07 -0.34
C PRO A 108 7.82 12.57 -0.31
N TYR A 109 8.45 11.86 0.63
CA TYR A 109 8.33 10.42 0.82
C TYR A 109 7.10 10.06 1.65
N ALA A 110 5.93 10.28 1.07
CA ALA A 110 4.67 9.93 1.73
C ALA A 110 4.34 8.42 1.60
N PHE A 111 5.17 7.63 0.93
CA PHE A 111 5.02 6.19 0.79
C PHE A 111 6.30 5.46 1.18
N ILE A 112 6.21 4.54 2.14
CA ILE A 112 7.34 3.78 2.68
C ILE A 112 7.02 2.29 2.69
N PHE A 113 7.96 1.47 2.24
CA PHE A 113 7.91 0.02 2.39
C PHE A 113 8.92 -0.46 3.42
N CYS A 114 8.45 -1.15 4.45
CA CYS A 114 9.25 -1.74 5.50
C CYS A 114 9.27 -3.26 5.35
N GLY A 115 10.41 -3.79 4.89
CA GLY A 115 10.69 -5.21 4.86
C GLY A 115 10.76 -5.80 6.26
N VAL A 116 9.96 -6.83 6.54
CA VAL A 116 9.96 -7.53 7.83
C VAL A 116 10.28 -9.00 7.61
N ASN A 117 11.43 -9.44 8.13
CA ASN A 117 11.80 -10.85 8.19
C ASN A 117 11.17 -11.52 9.42
N GLY A 118 9.86 -11.76 9.34
CA GLY A 118 9.09 -12.43 10.38
C GLY A 118 8.70 -13.87 10.00
N VAL A 119 8.16 -14.60 10.96
CA VAL A 119 7.49 -15.88 10.72
C VAL A 119 6.03 -15.73 11.11
N ASN A 120 5.13 -15.90 10.15
CA ASN A 120 3.70 -15.91 10.44
C ASN A 120 3.32 -17.15 11.25
N LYS A 121 2.45 -16.96 12.25
CA LYS A 121 1.95 -17.97 13.16
C LYS A 121 0.44 -18.08 13.03
N GLN A 122 -0.07 -19.22 13.49
CA GLN A 122 -1.49 -19.51 13.57
C GLN A 122 -1.77 -20.12 14.95
N SER A 123 -2.86 -19.69 15.59
CA SER A 123 -3.29 -20.29 16.84
C SER A 123 -4.04 -21.60 16.57
N PRO A 124 -3.98 -22.60 17.45
CA PRO A 124 -4.74 -23.84 17.29
C PRO A 124 -6.25 -23.60 17.13
N ASP A 125 -6.78 -22.57 17.78
CA ASP A 125 -8.21 -22.26 17.84
C ASP A 125 -8.71 -21.40 16.68
N SER A 126 -7.86 -21.05 15.70
CA SER A 126 -8.25 -20.16 14.60
C SER A 126 -7.57 -20.50 13.27
N PRO A 127 -8.30 -20.48 12.14
CA PRO A 127 -7.72 -20.57 10.81
C PRO A 127 -6.93 -19.31 10.38
N SER A 128 -6.92 -18.26 11.20
CA SER A 128 -6.37 -16.94 10.87
C SER A 128 -4.90 -16.80 11.24
N TRP A 129 -4.17 -15.99 10.47
CA TRP A 129 -2.72 -15.82 10.59
C TRP A 129 -2.36 -14.51 11.27
N PHE A 130 -1.23 -14.48 11.96
CA PHE A 130 -0.65 -13.25 12.51
C PHE A 130 0.88 -13.32 12.42
N ASN A 131 1.53 -12.16 12.45
CA ASN A 131 2.98 -12.06 12.41
C ASN A 131 3.47 -11.20 13.57
N PRO A 132 4.10 -11.81 14.59
CA PRO A 132 4.61 -11.07 15.75
C PRO A 132 5.62 -9.98 15.39
N ALA A 133 6.47 -10.21 14.39
CA ALA A 133 7.50 -9.25 13.99
C ALA A 133 6.88 -8.01 13.32
N GLU A 134 5.88 -8.22 12.45
CA GLU A 134 5.11 -7.10 11.88
C GLU A 134 4.29 -6.38 12.95
N THR A 135 3.65 -7.13 13.87
CA THR A 135 2.88 -6.55 14.99
C THR A 135 3.73 -5.58 15.80
N LYS A 136 4.94 -6.01 16.19
CA LYS A 136 5.90 -5.18 16.92
C LYS A 136 6.32 -3.94 16.11
N SER A 137 6.55 -4.10 14.80
CA SER A 137 6.98 -2.99 13.93
C SER A 137 5.88 -1.94 13.75
N VAL A 138 4.65 -2.38 13.50
CA VAL A 138 3.45 -1.53 13.43
C VAL A 138 3.25 -0.80 14.75
N PHE A 139 3.31 -1.52 15.86
CA PHE A 139 3.15 -0.95 17.20
C PHE A 139 4.21 0.12 17.51
N ASN A 140 5.48 -0.13 17.19
CA ASN A 140 6.54 0.85 17.37
C ASN A 140 6.29 2.14 16.58
N LEU A 141 5.80 2.04 15.34
CA LEU A 141 5.43 3.21 14.54
C LEU A 141 4.26 3.96 15.17
N LEU A 142 3.20 3.25 15.58
CA LEU A 142 2.05 3.86 16.27
C LEU A 142 2.50 4.67 17.50
N LEU A 143 3.37 4.11 18.34
CA LEU A 143 3.89 4.82 19.50
C LEU A 143 4.63 6.11 19.13
N LYS A 144 5.44 6.09 18.06
CA LYS A 144 6.15 7.30 17.62
C LYS A 144 5.18 8.36 17.09
N LEU A 145 4.15 7.95 16.35
CA LEU A 145 3.11 8.86 15.85
C LEU A 145 2.33 9.50 17.01
N TYR A 146 1.92 8.71 18.01
CA TYR A 146 1.25 9.25 19.20
C TYR A 146 2.13 10.21 20.00
N LYS A 147 3.43 9.93 20.12
CA LYS A 147 4.38 10.86 20.76
C LYS A 147 4.51 12.20 20.03
N LYS A 148 4.24 12.24 18.71
CA LYS A 148 4.16 13.48 17.93
C LYS A 148 2.77 14.14 17.97
N GLY A 149 1.86 13.64 18.79
CA GLY A 149 0.51 14.20 18.97
C GLY A 149 -0.49 13.83 17.87
N VAL A 150 -0.18 12.84 17.02
CA VAL A 150 -1.13 12.35 16.02
C VAL A 150 -2.31 11.69 16.73
N ARG A 151 -3.54 12.03 16.33
CA ARG A 151 -4.74 11.47 16.94
C ARG A 151 -5.04 10.09 16.36
N SER A 152 -5.63 9.21 17.16
CA SER A 152 -6.00 7.86 16.74
C SER A 152 -6.98 7.83 15.56
N GLU A 153 -7.84 8.85 15.44
CA GLU A 153 -8.79 9.01 14.33
C GLU A 153 -8.14 9.40 13.00
N ASP A 154 -6.92 9.95 13.03
CA ASP A 154 -6.14 10.30 11.85
C ASP A 154 -5.34 9.09 11.32
N ILE A 155 -5.33 7.97 12.06
CA ILE A 155 -4.58 6.75 11.73
C ILE A 155 -5.56 5.62 11.38
N GLY A 156 -5.22 4.84 10.36
CA GLY A 156 -5.86 3.57 10.04
C GLY A 156 -4.84 2.46 9.91
N VAL A 157 -5.10 1.30 10.52
CA VAL A 157 -4.29 0.09 10.32
C VAL A 157 -5.09 -0.95 9.55
N ILE A 158 -4.58 -1.32 8.38
CA ILE A 158 -5.21 -2.27 7.49
C ILE A 158 -4.44 -3.59 7.54
N THR A 159 -5.15 -4.68 7.81
CA THR A 159 -4.58 -6.03 7.74
C THR A 159 -5.63 -7.05 7.34
N PRO A 160 -5.30 -8.05 6.50
CA PRO A 160 -6.27 -9.04 6.03
C PRO A 160 -6.73 -10.04 7.08
N TYR A 161 -5.98 -10.22 8.17
CA TYR A 161 -6.21 -11.32 9.09
C TYR A 161 -6.73 -10.84 10.43
N GLN A 162 -7.88 -11.39 10.85
CA GLN A 162 -8.50 -11.08 12.13
C GLN A 162 -7.61 -11.46 13.33
N ALA A 163 -6.77 -12.50 13.22
CA ALA A 163 -5.78 -12.79 14.26
C ALA A 163 -4.74 -11.68 14.41
N GLN A 164 -4.31 -11.06 13.31
CA GLN A 164 -3.41 -9.89 13.36
C GLN A 164 -4.08 -8.68 14.01
N VAL A 165 -5.37 -8.43 13.71
CA VAL A 165 -6.16 -7.37 14.37
C VAL A 165 -6.18 -7.59 15.88
N LYS A 166 -6.54 -8.79 16.34
CA LYS A 166 -6.58 -9.14 17.76
C LYS A 166 -5.22 -8.95 18.44
N GLN A 167 -4.14 -9.40 17.79
CA GLN A 167 -2.79 -9.26 18.33
C GLN A 167 -2.38 -7.79 18.48
N LEU A 168 -2.69 -6.94 17.50
CA LEU A 168 -2.43 -5.50 17.59
C LEU A 168 -3.23 -4.84 18.72
N LEU A 169 -4.51 -5.17 18.86
CA LEU A 169 -5.36 -4.66 19.94
C LEU A 169 -4.82 -5.07 21.31
N ASN A 170 -4.51 -6.36 21.50
CA ASN A 170 -3.95 -6.85 22.76
C ASN A 170 -2.62 -6.15 23.11
N PHE A 171 -1.74 -5.94 22.12
CA PHE A 171 -0.47 -5.23 22.34
C PHE A 171 -0.67 -3.79 22.78
N LEU A 172 -1.69 -3.11 22.24
CA LEU A 172 -2.07 -1.75 22.63
C LEU A 172 -2.63 -1.72 24.05
N ASP A 173 -3.48 -2.69 24.39
CA ASP A 173 -4.06 -2.84 25.72
C ASP A 173 -3.00 -3.09 26.79
N GLU A 174 -2.12 -4.07 26.57
CA GLU A 174 -1.02 -4.43 27.47
C GLU A 174 -0.03 -3.27 27.69
N SER A 175 0.13 -2.42 26.67
CA SER A 175 1.04 -1.28 26.74
C SER A 175 0.43 -0.04 27.42
N GLY A 176 -0.78 -0.15 27.98
CA GLY A 176 -1.47 0.96 28.66
C GLY A 176 -2.14 1.96 27.71
N TYR A 177 -2.17 1.65 26.41
CA TYR A 177 -2.84 2.47 25.40
C TYR A 177 -4.26 1.96 25.10
N GLY A 178 -4.74 0.86 25.72
CA GLY A 178 -6.06 0.28 25.45
C GLY A 178 -7.27 0.89 26.16
N GLY A 179 -7.05 1.61 27.27
CA GLY A 179 -8.12 2.02 28.18
C GLY A 179 -8.28 3.54 28.29
N SER A 180 -9.46 4.07 27.92
CA SER A 180 -9.90 5.48 28.10
C SER A 180 -9.02 6.59 27.50
N SER A 181 -7.81 6.29 27.05
CA SER A 181 -6.81 7.19 26.46
C SER A 181 -6.90 7.21 24.94
N GLY A 182 -8.04 7.61 24.37
CA GLY A 182 -8.19 7.97 22.94
C GLY A 182 -8.04 6.86 21.88
N LEU A 183 -7.38 5.74 22.18
CA LEU A 183 -7.10 4.66 21.23
C LEU A 183 -8.26 3.70 20.96
N GLN A 184 -9.35 3.74 21.73
CA GLN A 184 -10.60 3.06 21.37
C GLN A 184 -11.15 3.52 20.00
N LYS A 185 -10.67 4.66 19.47
CA LYS A 185 -11.01 5.17 18.15
C LYS A 185 -10.06 4.73 17.03
N LEU A 186 -8.91 4.11 17.34
CA LEU A 186 -7.98 3.65 16.30
C LEU A 186 -8.67 2.57 15.48
N LYS A 187 -8.89 2.84 14.19
CA LYS A 187 -9.49 1.87 13.29
C LYS A 187 -8.42 0.85 12.89
N ILE A 188 -8.60 -0.40 13.30
CA ILE A 188 -7.83 -1.55 12.84
C ILE A 188 -8.82 -2.53 12.21
N GLY A 189 -8.57 -2.99 10.99
CA GLY A 189 -9.51 -3.88 10.30
C GLY A 189 -9.07 -4.31 8.91
N SER A 190 -9.92 -5.06 8.23
CA SER A 190 -9.69 -5.49 6.85
C SER A 190 -9.95 -4.35 5.85
N VAL A 191 -9.48 -4.51 4.60
CA VAL A 191 -9.71 -3.51 3.54
C VAL A 191 -11.20 -3.24 3.29
N GLU A 192 -12.03 -4.28 3.38
CA GLU A 192 -13.48 -4.17 3.25
C GLU A 192 -14.07 -3.19 4.28
N GLU A 193 -13.57 -3.20 5.52
CA GLU A 193 -14.01 -2.28 6.57
C GLU A 193 -13.54 -0.83 6.35
N PHE A 194 -12.53 -0.62 5.50
CA PHE A 194 -11.99 0.70 5.16
C PHE A 194 -12.55 1.24 3.84
N GLN A 195 -13.43 0.52 3.16
CA GLN A 195 -14.01 0.99 1.90
C GLN A 195 -14.80 2.29 2.12
N GLY A 196 -14.46 3.33 1.36
CA GLY A 196 -15.09 4.66 1.48
C GLY A 196 -14.60 5.50 2.66
N GLN A 197 -13.71 4.97 3.50
CA GLN A 197 -13.05 5.74 4.55
C GLN A 197 -11.68 6.23 4.07
N GLU A 198 -11.11 7.21 4.75
CA GLU A 198 -9.76 7.74 4.50
C GLU A 198 -9.15 8.20 5.82
N ARG A 199 -7.82 8.24 5.88
CA ARG A 199 -7.03 8.63 7.06
C ARG A 199 -5.79 9.40 6.64
N GLU A 200 -5.30 10.28 7.51
CA GLU A 200 -4.03 10.97 7.30
C GLU A 200 -2.89 9.96 7.14
N VAL A 201 -2.85 8.96 8.03
CA VAL A 201 -1.88 7.86 7.99
C VAL A 201 -2.59 6.52 7.78
N ILE A 202 -2.12 5.76 6.80
CA ILE A 202 -2.48 4.36 6.64
C ILE A 202 -1.26 3.48 6.83
N ILE A 203 -1.40 2.51 7.73
CA ILE A 203 -0.41 1.47 7.97
C ILE A 203 -0.98 0.15 7.45
N ILE A 204 -0.28 -0.54 6.56
CA ILE A 204 -0.68 -1.84 6.04
C ILE A 204 0.24 -2.91 6.61
N SER A 205 -0.32 -3.98 7.18
CA SER A 205 0.43 -5.20 7.57
C SER A 205 -0.03 -6.38 6.72
N THR A 206 0.90 -6.95 5.97
CA THR A 206 0.63 -8.03 5.01
C THR A 206 0.68 -9.43 5.64
N VAL A 207 1.33 -9.57 6.80
CA VAL A 207 1.39 -10.75 7.68
C VAL A 207 2.14 -11.96 7.13
N ARG A 208 1.96 -12.34 5.86
CA ARG A 208 2.45 -13.62 5.32
C ARG A 208 3.94 -13.55 4.98
N THR A 209 4.69 -14.63 5.27
CA THR A 209 6.16 -14.59 5.16
C THR A 209 6.83 -15.74 4.41
N SER A 210 6.14 -16.82 4.01
CA SER A 210 6.80 -17.91 3.26
C SER A 210 5.89 -18.59 2.23
N LYS A 211 6.53 -19.07 1.15
CA LYS A 211 5.93 -19.91 0.11
C LYS A 211 5.67 -21.36 0.55
N SER A 212 6.44 -21.91 1.48
CA SER A 212 6.35 -23.32 1.89
C SER A 212 5.12 -23.64 2.74
N MET A 213 4.56 -22.66 3.44
CA MET A 213 3.26 -22.75 4.13
C MET A 213 2.06 -22.35 3.25
N LEU A 214 2.23 -22.34 1.92
CA LEU A 214 1.17 -22.09 0.93
C LEU A 214 0.64 -23.38 0.29
N SER A 215 1.16 -24.56 0.63
CA SER A 215 0.98 -25.82 -0.10
C SER A 215 -0.45 -26.39 -0.12
N SER A 216 -1.39 -25.83 0.65
CA SER A 216 -2.81 -26.20 0.54
C SER A 216 -3.64 -25.26 -0.33
N ASP A 217 -3.13 -24.09 -0.71
CA ASP A 217 -3.98 -23.05 -1.29
C ASP A 217 -3.19 -22.01 -2.11
N LEU A 218 -2.76 -22.33 -3.33
CA LEU A 218 -2.21 -21.29 -4.21
C LEU A 218 -3.27 -20.19 -4.52
N GLN A 219 -4.57 -20.51 -4.42
CA GLN A 219 -5.67 -19.55 -4.56
C GLN A 219 -6.07 -18.83 -3.26
N HIS A 220 -5.95 -19.44 -2.07
CA HIS A 220 -6.25 -18.73 -0.79
C HIS A 220 -5.03 -18.09 -0.13
N ALA A 221 -3.80 -18.56 -0.39
CA ALA A 221 -2.65 -18.22 0.44
C ALA A 221 -2.02 -16.85 0.15
N LEU A 222 -2.36 -16.24 -0.99
CA LEU A 222 -2.20 -14.82 -1.25
C LEU A 222 -3.56 -14.08 -1.27
N GLY A 223 -4.70 -14.66 -0.87
CA GLY A 223 -6.03 -14.14 -1.23
C GLY A 223 -6.26 -12.61 -1.03
N PHE A 224 -5.59 -11.99 -0.06
CA PHE A 224 -5.46 -10.55 0.06
C PHE A 224 -4.34 -9.93 -0.81
N VAL A 225 -3.12 -10.43 -0.66
CA VAL A 225 -1.91 -9.97 -1.35
C VAL A 225 -2.06 -10.06 -2.89
N ALA A 226 -2.53 -11.19 -3.42
CA ALA A 226 -2.78 -11.40 -4.84
C ALA A 226 -4.07 -10.75 -5.35
N SER A 227 -4.84 -10.03 -4.52
CA SER A 227 -6.02 -9.30 -5.01
C SER A 227 -5.63 -7.87 -5.37
N PRO A 228 -5.54 -7.52 -6.66
CA PRO A 228 -5.11 -6.19 -7.08
C PRO A 228 -6.11 -5.12 -6.60
N LYS A 229 -7.40 -5.47 -6.58
CA LYS A 229 -8.49 -4.58 -6.12
C LYS A 229 -8.36 -4.24 -4.63
N ARG A 230 -8.02 -5.23 -3.79
CA ARG A 230 -7.80 -4.98 -2.35
C ARG A 230 -6.56 -4.12 -2.11
N LEU A 231 -5.48 -4.38 -2.84
CA LEU A 231 -4.28 -3.55 -2.80
C LEU A 231 -4.62 -2.09 -3.17
N ASN A 232 -5.32 -1.87 -4.28
CA ASN A 232 -5.76 -0.55 -4.74
C ASN A 232 -6.59 0.19 -3.68
N VAL A 233 -7.60 -0.48 -3.10
CA VAL A 233 -8.39 0.12 -2.03
C VAL A 233 -7.49 0.48 -0.85
N ALA A 234 -6.63 -0.44 -0.38
CA ALA A 234 -5.78 -0.24 0.80
C ALA A 234 -4.84 0.97 0.66
N ILE A 235 -4.10 1.06 -0.45
CA ILE A 235 -3.10 2.13 -0.65
C ILE A 235 -3.76 3.49 -0.94
N SER A 236 -4.95 3.49 -1.55
CA SER A 236 -5.70 4.72 -1.84
C SER A 236 -6.46 5.31 -0.64
N ARG A 237 -6.34 4.70 0.56
CA ARG A 237 -6.95 5.22 1.80
C ARG A 237 -6.12 6.32 2.46
N ALA A 238 -4.84 6.45 2.11
CA ALA A 238 -3.91 7.39 2.74
C ALA A 238 -4.03 8.79 2.12
N LYS A 239 -4.10 9.82 2.97
CA LYS A 239 -4.01 11.22 2.54
C LYS A 239 -2.56 11.72 2.54
N SER A 240 -1.86 11.51 3.65
CA SER A 240 -0.58 12.17 3.94
C SER A 240 0.58 11.20 4.11
N LEU A 241 0.33 9.98 4.59
CA LEU A 241 1.38 8.97 4.78
C LEU A 241 0.85 7.55 4.61
N LEU A 242 1.54 6.75 3.82
CA LEU A 242 1.33 5.33 3.61
C LEU A 242 2.58 4.56 4.05
N VAL A 243 2.45 3.68 5.04
CA VAL A 243 3.53 2.78 5.47
C VAL A 243 3.07 1.33 5.33
N ILE A 244 3.86 0.52 4.63
CA ILE A 244 3.55 -0.89 4.42
C ILE A 244 4.60 -1.77 5.08
N PHE A 245 4.16 -2.67 5.96
CA PHE A 245 4.99 -3.72 6.55
C PHE A 245 4.72 -5.05 5.85
N GLY A 246 5.78 -5.70 5.39
CA GLY A 246 5.63 -7.01 4.75
C GLY A 246 6.94 -7.67 4.37
N ASN A 247 6.85 -8.93 3.95
CA ASN A 247 8.02 -9.69 3.53
C ASN A 247 8.27 -9.51 2.01
N PRO A 248 9.35 -8.82 1.59
CA PRO A 248 9.63 -8.56 0.18
C PRO A 248 9.92 -9.84 -0.63
N HIS A 249 10.43 -10.91 -0.01
CA HIS A 249 10.67 -12.19 -0.68
C HIS A 249 9.38 -12.92 -1.07
N LEU A 250 8.31 -12.75 -0.30
CA LEU A 250 7.00 -13.28 -0.68
C LEU A 250 6.29 -12.35 -1.65
N LEU A 251 6.28 -11.04 -1.35
CA LEU A 251 5.52 -10.05 -2.10
C LEU A 251 6.04 -9.88 -3.53
N SER A 252 7.35 -9.98 -3.77
CA SER A 252 7.96 -9.92 -5.12
C SER A 252 7.47 -11.02 -6.07
N ALA A 253 6.81 -12.08 -5.58
CA ALA A 253 6.22 -13.11 -6.43
C ALA A 253 4.94 -12.66 -7.15
N ASP A 254 4.27 -11.60 -6.66
CA ASP A 254 3.11 -11.01 -7.32
C ASP A 254 3.52 -9.78 -8.13
N LYS A 255 2.99 -9.66 -9.35
CA LYS A 255 3.38 -8.58 -10.29
C LYS A 255 3.11 -7.18 -9.73
N LYS A 256 1.97 -6.96 -9.09
CA LYS A 256 1.59 -5.62 -8.60
C LYS A 256 2.39 -5.23 -7.37
N TRP A 257 2.65 -6.19 -6.49
CA TRP A 257 3.56 -5.98 -5.37
C TRP A 257 4.99 -5.76 -5.82
N LEU A 258 5.45 -6.47 -6.85
CA LEU A 258 6.77 -6.26 -7.43
C LEU A 258 6.91 -4.83 -7.99
N GLU A 259 5.94 -4.35 -8.77
CA GLU A 259 5.88 -2.96 -9.26
C GLU A 259 5.92 -1.94 -8.11
N LEU A 260 5.18 -2.18 -7.03
CA LEU A 260 5.16 -1.34 -5.83
C LEU A 260 6.52 -1.34 -5.10
N LEU A 261 7.16 -2.50 -4.96
CA LEU A 261 8.48 -2.64 -4.35
C LEU A 261 9.54 -1.87 -5.16
N PHE A 262 9.51 -1.97 -6.49
CA PHE A 262 10.42 -1.19 -7.34
C PHE A 262 10.26 0.31 -7.13
N LYS A 263 9.02 0.81 -7.06
CA LYS A 263 8.79 2.23 -6.77
C LYS A 263 9.36 2.64 -5.41
N ALA A 264 9.19 1.82 -4.38
CA ALA A 264 9.76 2.10 -3.06
C ALA A 264 11.29 2.13 -3.09
N ILE A 265 11.92 1.18 -3.78
CA ILE A 265 13.38 1.09 -3.92
C ILE A 265 13.93 2.30 -4.69
N ASN A 266 13.33 2.62 -5.83
CA ASN A 266 13.78 3.71 -6.71
C ASN A 266 13.68 5.07 -6.04
N ASN A 267 12.66 5.24 -5.19
CA ASN A 267 12.47 6.46 -4.43
C ASN A 267 13.27 6.47 -3.12
N GLY A 268 14.07 5.44 -2.82
CA GLY A 268 14.81 5.34 -1.56
C GLY A 268 13.90 5.20 -0.32
N THR A 269 12.65 4.76 -0.50
CA THR A 269 11.65 4.59 0.58
C THR A 269 11.45 3.16 1.04
N SER A 270 12.33 2.24 0.63
CA SER A 270 12.41 0.89 1.18
C SER A 270 13.36 0.83 2.38
N CYS A 271 12.97 0.18 3.47
CA CYS A 271 13.84 -0.10 4.62
C CYS A 271 13.53 -1.45 5.27
N GLY A 272 14.28 -1.83 6.30
CA GLY A 272 14.01 -3.04 7.09
C GLY A 272 14.92 -4.20 6.69
N CYS A 273 14.34 -5.37 6.39
CA CYS A 273 15.11 -6.54 6.00
C CYS A 273 15.74 -6.41 4.61
N GLU A 274 16.72 -7.26 4.33
CA GLU A 274 17.35 -7.34 3.01
C GLU A 274 16.33 -7.64 1.91
N LEU A 275 16.59 -7.07 0.74
CA LEU A 275 15.78 -7.30 -0.45
C LEU A 275 16.20 -8.64 -1.10
N PRO A 276 15.29 -9.33 -1.79
CA PRO A 276 15.64 -10.46 -2.65
C PRO A 276 16.74 -10.10 -3.66
N ASP A 277 17.65 -11.05 -3.96
CA ASP A 277 18.81 -10.81 -4.83
C ASP A 277 18.45 -10.16 -6.17
N HIS A 278 17.39 -10.62 -6.82
CA HIS A 278 16.93 -10.06 -8.09
C HIS A 278 16.47 -8.60 -7.97
N LEU A 279 15.83 -8.21 -6.85
CA LEU A 279 15.47 -6.83 -6.57
C LEU A 279 16.68 -5.99 -6.22
N ALA A 280 17.63 -6.54 -5.46
CA ALA A 280 18.86 -5.85 -5.09
C ALA A 280 19.76 -5.58 -6.30
N LEU A 281 19.85 -6.53 -7.24
CA LEU A 281 20.55 -6.36 -8.52
C LEU A 281 19.95 -5.23 -9.35
N LEU A 282 18.63 -5.24 -9.53
CA LEU A 282 17.92 -4.21 -10.28
C LEU A 282 18.03 -2.83 -9.63
N ALA A 283 17.99 -2.76 -8.30
CA ALA A 283 18.24 -1.53 -7.55
C ALA A 283 19.64 -0.96 -7.84
N ARG A 284 20.66 -1.82 -7.87
CA ARG A 284 22.06 -1.44 -8.15
C ARG A 284 22.24 -0.98 -9.59
N GLU A 285 21.68 -1.71 -10.55
CA GLU A 285 21.74 -1.33 -11.97
C GLU A 285 21.10 0.04 -12.21
N GLN A 286 19.95 0.33 -11.59
CA GLN A 286 19.30 1.63 -11.72
C GLN A 286 20.04 2.75 -10.99
N ALA A 287 20.64 2.48 -9.84
CA ALA A 287 21.49 3.46 -9.17
C ALA A 287 22.71 3.84 -10.03
N LEU A 288 23.29 2.88 -10.76
CA LEU A 288 24.38 3.15 -11.70
C LEU A 288 23.93 3.98 -12.91
N LEU A 289 22.72 3.72 -13.44
CA LEU A 289 22.15 4.51 -14.54
C LEU A 289 21.83 5.95 -14.13
N ASN A 290 21.34 6.15 -12.90
CA ASN A 290 20.99 7.48 -12.39
C ASN A 290 22.20 8.27 -11.86
N GLY A 291 23.28 7.58 -11.46
CA GLY A 291 24.51 8.18 -10.91
C GLY A 291 25.60 8.49 -11.95
N GLY A 292 25.40 8.17 -13.23
CA GLY A 292 26.38 8.42 -14.30
C GLY A 292 26.42 9.86 -14.84
N GLY A 293 25.90 10.83 -14.09
CA GLY A 293 25.75 12.23 -14.55
C GLY A 293 26.79 13.23 -14.05
N ASP A 294 27.68 12.87 -13.13
CA ASP A 294 28.74 13.75 -12.63
C ASP A 294 30.12 13.15 -12.98
N GLU A 295 30.62 13.46 -14.18
CA GLU A 295 32.07 13.43 -14.42
C GLU A 295 32.67 14.68 -13.74
N PRO A 296 33.67 14.53 -12.86
CA PRO A 296 34.41 15.69 -12.39
C PRO A 296 35.19 16.29 -13.57
N ALA A 297 34.96 17.58 -13.81
CA ALA A 297 35.76 18.38 -14.72
C ALA A 297 37.25 18.17 -14.40
N GLN A 298 38.00 17.69 -15.39
CA GLN A 298 39.45 17.67 -15.34
C GLN A 298 39.91 19.13 -15.41
N ASP A 299 40.40 19.65 -14.28
CA ASP A 299 41.17 20.87 -14.22
C ASP A 299 42.50 20.64 -14.99
N GLU A 300 42.49 20.93 -16.29
CA GLU A 300 43.69 21.39 -16.97
C GLU A 300 43.89 22.87 -16.62
N GLU A 301 44.87 23.19 -15.79
CA GLU A 301 45.86 24.23 -16.09
C GLU A 301 46.93 24.37 -15.00
N GLY A 302 48.18 24.30 -15.45
CA GLY A 302 49.25 25.14 -14.90
C GLY A 302 50.28 24.46 -14.01
N LYS A 303 51.43 24.10 -14.60
CA LYS A 303 52.71 24.79 -14.32
C LYS A 303 53.87 24.22 -15.13
N GLU A 304 54.52 25.18 -15.81
CA GLU A 304 55.96 25.32 -16.18
C GLU A 304 56.67 24.23 -17.01
#